data_AF-A0A819LP52-F1
#
_entry.id   AF-A0A819LP52-F1
#
_cell.length_a   1.000
_cell.length_b   1.000
_cell.length_c   1.000
_cell.angle_alpha   90.00
_cell.angle_beta   90.00
_cell.angle_gamma   90.00
#
_symmetry.space_group_name_H-M   'P 1'
#
loop_
_entity.id
_entity.type
_entity.pdbx_description
1 polymer ?
#
loop_
_entity_poly.entity_id
_entity_poly.type
_entity_poly.pdbx_seq_one_letter_code
_entity_poly.pdbx_strand_id
1 'polypeptide(L)'
;MTIASLLIGLLLLFQRINVEALNSALCYLSYRPAPELLEFAQELAQDALHYGVEIFIMVDDNNFNISAVNVSPNVRLLQIPREESSRHNYQKAISSGGIACTWLYITSWDKALFYFCALNRNYSFVWFLEEDVFIPNVQAFRSLHELYANTSDLIVPRHELNLDGSDGLWRWVMASGKFIPPWACSMANAVGFSRRMLIAMDHFVQWLGEVPFHEFFFNTLAVQLNFTIVTPTELSTIEYAKVFYYEDVRKQPNNMWHPIKDFPKGKLWRKSLINETLNHNHTFTLTEVEMLCHESQNMRNIEQHLEDLFIRFEINKSNLSSNVRRLWRQRFSDLAEECQKRNVSQEIVSFLIKLVDHIYKLPERM
;
A
#
# COMPACT_ATOMS: atom_id res chain seq x y z
N MET A 1 22.10 1.83 -30.88
CA MET A 1 22.13 2.73 -29.70
C MET A 1 22.73 1.97 -28.53
N THR A 2 23.69 2.54 -27.79
CA THR A 2 24.28 1.86 -26.62
C THR A 2 23.38 2.06 -25.39
N ILE A 3 23.50 1.20 -24.36
CA ILE A 3 22.77 1.36 -23.08
C ILE A 3 23.05 2.75 -22.48
N ALA A 4 24.31 3.19 -22.49
CA ALA A 4 24.71 4.49 -21.97
C ALA A 4 24.02 5.65 -22.71
N SER A 5 23.93 5.58 -24.04
CA SER A 5 23.25 6.60 -24.84
C SER A 5 21.75 6.69 -24.52
N LEU A 6 21.09 5.55 -24.28
CA LEU A 6 19.68 5.53 -23.85
C LEU A 6 19.51 6.20 -22.49
N LEU A 7 20.32 5.81 -21.50
CA LEU A 7 20.23 6.35 -20.14
C LEU A 7 20.44 7.86 -20.12
N ILE A 8 21.40 8.38 -20.89
CA ILE A 8 21.60 9.83 -21.03
C ILE A 8 20.36 10.50 -21.64
N GLY A 9 19.79 9.92 -22.70
CA GLY A 9 18.57 10.44 -23.32
C GLY A 9 17.40 10.50 -22.34
N LEU A 10 17.25 9.46 -21.50
CA LEU A 10 16.22 9.41 -20.46
C LEU A 10 16.45 10.47 -19.39
N LEU A 11 17.67 10.62 -18.88
CA LEU A 11 18.00 11.64 -17.89
C LEU A 11 17.67 13.06 -18.39
N LEU A 12 17.96 13.34 -19.66
CA LEU A 12 17.64 14.64 -20.28
C LEU A 12 16.13 14.86 -20.45
N LEU A 13 15.38 13.80 -20.78
CA LEU A 13 13.92 13.86 -20.88
C LEU A 13 13.29 14.21 -19.53
N PHE A 14 13.78 13.59 -18.44
CA PHE A 14 13.18 13.73 -17.12
C PHE A 14 13.40 15.08 -16.44
N GLN A 15 14.39 15.86 -16.86
CA GLN A 15 14.57 17.23 -16.38
C GLN A 15 13.42 18.17 -16.82
N ARG A 16 12.55 17.75 -17.74
CA ARG A 16 11.52 18.61 -18.35
C ARG A 16 10.08 18.20 -18.05
N ILE A 17 9.86 17.09 -17.34
CA ILE A 17 8.51 16.59 -17.09
C ILE A 17 7.98 17.22 -15.80
N ASN A 18 7.14 18.24 -15.93
CA ASN A 18 6.24 18.65 -14.86
C ASN A 18 5.06 17.69 -14.85
N VAL A 19 4.92 16.89 -13.80
CA VAL A 19 3.79 15.98 -13.63
C VAL A 19 2.67 16.76 -12.94
N GLU A 20 1.65 17.15 -13.72
CA GLU A 20 0.46 17.86 -13.23
C GLU A 20 -0.64 16.91 -12.73
N ALA A 21 -0.51 15.60 -12.96
CA ALA A 21 -1.48 14.63 -12.45
C ALA A 21 -1.46 14.63 -10.92
N LEU A 22 -2.65 14.65 -10.30
CA LEU A 22 -2.81 14.57 -8.84
C LEU A 22 -3.35 13.21 -8.39
N ASN A 23 -3.94 12.43 -9.30
CA ASN A 23 -4.60 11.17 -8.96
C ASN A 23 -3.61 10.02 -8.93
N SER A 24 -3.83 9.10 -8.00
CA SER A 24 -3.09 7.86 -7.88
C SER A 24 -3.95 6.67 -8.30
N ALA A 25 -3.32 5.53 -8.53
CA ALA A 25 -4.02 4.28 -8.78
C ALA A 25 -3.44 3.14 -7.94
N LEU A 26 -4.27 2.14 -7.65
CA LEU A 26 -3.84 0.83 -7.21
C LEU A 26 -4.39 -0.21 -8.18
N CYS A 27 -3.56 -1.13 -8.64
CA CYS A 27 -3.95 -2.23 -9.50
C CYS A 27 -3.58 -3.57 -8.84
N TYR A 28 -4.60 -4.36 -8.52
CA TYR A 28 -4.40 -5.76 -8.20
C TYR A 28 -4.08 -6.56 -9.46
N LEU A 29 -3.14 -7.49 -9.36
CA LEU A 29 -2.70 -8.38 -10.42
C LEU A 29 -3.22 -9.77 -10.12
N SER A 30 -4.19 -10.25 -10.90
CA SER A 30 -4.86 -11.53 -10.66
C SER A 30 -5.00 -12.36 -11.93
N TYR A 31 -4.97 -13.68 -11.80
CA TYR A 31 -5.37 -14.57 -12.88
C TYR A 31 -6.89 -14.54 -13.10
N ARG A 32 -7.64 -14.80 -12.02
CA ARG A 32 -9.10 -14.67 -11.91
C ARG A 32 -9.39 -14.18 -10.50
N PRO A 33 -9.95 -12.98 -10.30
CA PRO A 33 -10.03 -12.38 -8.98
C PRO A 33 -10.93 -13.20 -8.06
N ALA A 34 -10.41 -13.58 -6.89
CA ALA A 34 -11.18 -14.27 -5.86
C ALA A 34 -12.32 -13.37 -5.34
N PRO A 35 -13.47 -13.93 -4.92
CA PRO A 35 -14.56 -13.15 -4.34
C PRO A 35 -14.12 -12.27 -3.15
N GLU A 36 -13.22 -12.78 -2.30
CA GLU A 36 -12.68 -12.05 -1.15
C GLU A 36 -11.80 -10.86 -1.57
N LEU A 37 -11.08 -10.98 -2.69
CA LEU A 37 -10.36 -9.85 -3.28
C LEU A 37 -11.35 -8.79 -3.79
N LEU A 38 -12.40 -9.21 -4.50
CA LEU A 38 -13.43 -8.28 -5.01
C LEU A 38 -14.15 -7.53 -3.88
N GLU A 39 -14.46 -8.22 -2.79
CA GLU A 39 -15.07 -7.60 -1.60
C GLU A 39 -14.14 -6.57 -0.96
N PHE A 40 -12.88 -6.94 -0.73
CA PHE A 40 -11.91 -6.02 -0.12
C PHE A 40 -11.55 -4.84 -1.04
N ALA A 41 -11.43 -5.07 -2.34
CA ALA A 41 -11.17 -4.00 -3.31
C ALA A 41 -12.31 -2.97 -3.34
N GLN A 42 -13.56 -3.39 -3.12
CA GLN A 42 -14.70 -2.47 -3.00
C GLN A 42 -14.65 -1.66 -1.71
N GLU A 43 -14.34 -2.30 -0.57
CA GLU A 43 -14.12 -1.61 0.71
C GLU A 43 -13.02 -0.55 0.57
N LEU A 44 -11.88 -0.96 -0.02
CA LEU A 44 -10.75 -0.09 -0.29
C LEU A 44 -11.12 1.05 -1.23
N ALA A 45 -11.88 0.78 -2.29
CA ALA A 45 -12.29 1.80 -3.26
C ALA A 45 -13.19 2.86 -2.65
N GLN A 46 -14.09 2.51 -1.72
CA GLN A 46 -14.88 3.50 -1.00
C GLN A 46 -13.99 4.45 -0.20
N ASP A 47 -12.98 3.89 0.48
CA ASP A 47 -12.04 4.69 1.26
C ASP A 47 -11.14 5.57 0.38
N ALA A 48 -10.64 4.98 -0.71
CA ALA A 48 -9.68 5.56 -1.65
C ALA A 48 -10.16 6.84 -2.35
N LEU A 49 -11.48 7.01 -2.50
CA LEU A 49 -12.08 8.23 -3.04
C LEU A 49 -11.68 9.48 -2.24
N HIS A 50 -11.49 9.34 -0.92
CA HIS A 50 -11.20 10.49 -0.05
C HIS A 50 -9.78 11.05 -0.23
N TYR A 51 -8.87 10.26 -0.79
CA TYR A 51 -7.47 10.64 -0.99
C TYR A 51 -7.00 10.41 -2.44
N GLY A 52 -7.95 10.33 -3.39
CA GLY A 52 -7.65 10.39 -4.82
C GLY A 52 -6.96 9.16 -5.39
N VAL A 53 -7.23 7.97 -4.84
CA VAL A 53 -6.74 6.69 -5.40
C VAL A 53 -7.88 5.96 -6.13
N GLU A 54 -7.66 5.62 -7.40
CA GLU A 54 -8.58 4.77 -8.16
C GLU A 54 -8.17 3.29 -8.05
N ILE A 55 -9.13 2.39 -7.85
CA ILE A 55 -8.87 0.95 -7.67
C ILE A 55 -9.15 0.17 -8.95
N PHE A 56 -8.16 -0.60 -9.38
CA PHE A 56 -8.16 -1.45 -10.55
C PHE A 56 -7.89 -2.91 -10.17
N ILE A 57 -8.40 -3.82 -10.98
CA ILE A 57 -8.01 -5.23 -10.97
C ILE A 57 -7.71 -5.65 -12.40
N MET A 58 -6.45 -5.99 -12.67
CA MET A 58 -6.01 -6.52 -13.95
C MET A 58 -6.19 -8.04 -13.97
N VAL A 59 -7.11 -8.52 -14.81
CA VAL A 59 -7.45 -9.93 -14.97
C VAL A 59 -6.61 -10.54 -16.08
N ASP A 60 -5.82 -11.57 -15.76
CA ASP A 60 -4.95 -12.22 -16.73
C ASP A 60 -5.67 -13.28 -17.59
N ASP A 61 -6.70 -13.95 -17.10
CA ASP A 61 -7.43 -14.92 -17.93
C ASP A 61 -8.31 -14.20 -18.96
N ASN A 62 -7.93 -14.25 -20.24
CA ASN A 62 -8.70 -13.69 -21.35
C ASN A 62 -10.08 -14.34 -21.55
N ASN A 63 -10.33 -15.51 -20.98
CA ASN A 63 -11.64 -16.19 -21.06
C ASN A 63 -12.57 -15.85 -19.89
N PHE A 64 -12.08 -15.09 -18.90
CA PHE A 64 -12.89 -14.69 -17.77
C PHE A 64 -13.89 -13.59 -18.18
N ASN A 65 -15.18 -13.78 -17.91
CA ASN A 65 -16.20 -12.81 -18.27
C ASN A 65 -16.30 -11.69 -17.23
N ILE A 66 -15.51 -10.63 -17.38
CA ILE A 66 -15.52 -9.49 -16.45
C ILE A 66 -16.88 -8.76 -16.41
N SER A 67 -17.70 -8.79 -17.47
CA SER A 67 -19.00 -8.10 -17.48
C SER A 67 -20.06 -8.83 -16.64
N ALA A 68 -19.84 -10.10 -16.32
CA ALA A 68 -20.71 -10.87 -15.42
C ALA A 68 -20.38 -10.63 -13.94
N VAL A 69 -19.25 -9.97 -13.63
CA VAL A 69 -18.84 -9.70 -12.26
C VAL A 69 -19.51 -8.42 -11.77
N ASN A 70 -20.31 -8.53 -10.72
CA ASN A 70 -20.93 -7.38 -10.07
C ASN A 70 -19.97 -6.78 -9.03
N VAL A 71 -19.38 -5.62 -9.35
CA VAL A 71 -18.57 -4.82 -8.44
C VAL A 71 -19.09 -3.38 -8.40
N SER A 72 -18.83 -2.70 -7.28
CA SER A 72 -19.05 -1.25 -7.16
C SER A 72 -18.45 -0.49 -8.34
N PRO A 73 -19.10 0.59 -8.84
CA PRO A 73 -18.55 1.43 -9.92
C PRO A 73 -17.20 2.08 -9.57
N ASN A 74 -16.81 2.08 -8.30
CA ASN A 74 -15.52 2.61 -7.84
C ASN A 74 -14.36 1.61 -8.04
N VAL A 75 -14.63 0.36 -8.44
CA VAL A 75 -13.63 -0.64 -8.81
C VAL A 75 -13.68 -0.89 -10.31
N ARG A 76 -12.55 -0.76 -10.99
CA ARG A 76 -12.44 -0.99 -12.43
C ARG A 76 -11.77 -2.33 -12.73
N LEU A 77 -12.52 -3.26 -13.31
CA LEU A 77 -11.97 -4.50 -13.85
C LEU A 77 -11.36 -4.22 -15.23
N LEU A 78 -10.10 -4.58 -15.42
CA LEU A 78 -9.39 -4.48 -16.69
C LEU A 78 -9.05 -5.87 -17.20
N GLN A 79 -9.20 -6.08 -18.50
CA GLN A 79 -8.80 -7.30 -19.18
C GLN A 79 -8.24 -6.92 -20.55
N ILE A 80 -6.92 -7.03 -20.71
CA ILE A 80 -6.24 -6.70 -21.96
C ILE A 80 -5.89 -8.01 -22.69
N PRO A 81 -6.18 -8.13 -24.01
CA PRO A 81 -5.76 -9.28 -24.79
C PRO A 81 -4.24 -9.50 -24.74
N ARG A 82 -3.79 -10.76 -24.76
CA ARG A 82 -2.34 -11.06 -24.64
C ARG A 82 -1.60 -10.53 -25.85
N GLU A 83 -2.23 -10.67 -27.01
CA GLU A 83 -1.75 -10.22 -28.30
C GLU A 83 -1.51 -8.71 -28.30
N GLU A 84 -2.35 -7.95 -27.61
CA GLU A 84 -2.25 -6.50 -27.56
C GLU A 84 -1.06 -6.04 -26.70
N SER A 85 -0.84 -6.68 -25.56
CA SER A 85 0.34 -6.46 -24.72
C SER A 85 1.63 -6.83 -25.48
N SER A 86 1.63 -7.99 -26.16
CA SER A 86 2.77 -8.49 -26.94
C SER A 86 3.17 -7.55 -28.07
N ARG A 87 2.20 -7.05 -28.84
CA ARG A 87 2.43 -6.11 -29.95
C ARG A 87 3.14 -4.83 -29.51
N HIS A 88 3.02 -4.46 -28.24
CA HIS A 88 3.63 -3.27 -27.66
C HIS A 88 4.88 -3.58 -26.82
N ASN A 89 5.47 -4.78 -27.00
CA ASN A 89 6.66 -5.27 -26.30
C ASN A 89 6.46 -5.52 -24.80
N TYR A 90 5.24 -5.47 -24.28
CA TYR A 90 4.93 -5.77 -22.89
C TYR A 90 4.71 -7.28 -22.71
N GLN A 91 5.79 -7.99 -22.41
CA GLN A 91 5.85 -9.44 -22.27
C GLN A 91 7.07 -9.87 -21.44
N LYS A 92 7.00 -11.06 -20.84
CA LYS A 92 8.05 -11.73 -20.03
C LYS A 92 8.35 -11.13 -18.66
N ALA A 93 7.52 -10.24 -18.11
CA ALA A 93 7.79 -9.62 -16.81
C ALA A 93 8.14 -10.63 -15.71
N ILE A 94 7.48 -11.80 -15.69
CA ILE A 94 7.74 -12.88 -14.72
C ILE A 94 8.60 -14.04 -15.25
N SER A 95 9.08 -13.97 -16.50
CA SER A 95 9.81 -15.07 -17.11
C SER A 95 11.18 -15.22 -16.47
N SER A 96 11.38 -16.30 -15.73
CA SER A 96 12.58 -16.50 -14.91
C SER A 96 13.67 -17.38 -15.59
N GLY A 97 13.60 -17.55 -16.91
CA GLY A 97 14.55 -18.36 -17.70
C GLY A 97 14.49 -19.88 -17.49
N GLY A 98 13.60 -20.39 -16.64
CA GLY A 98 13.43 -21.83 -16.38
C GLY A 98 12.47 -22.51 -17.36
N ILE A 99 12.76 -23.75 -17.73
CA ILE A 99 11.98 -24.61 -18.66
C ILE A 99 10.50 -24.77 -18.22
N ALA A 100 10.22 -24.66 -16.92
CA ALA A 100 8.88 -24.84 -16.36
C ALA A 100 7.92 -23.64 -16.56
N CYS A 101 8.43 -22.45 -16.91
CA CYS A 101 7.62 -21.23 -17.01
C CYS A 101 7.40 -20.75 -18.46
N THR A 102 7.70 -21.58 -19.45
CA THR A 102 7.54 -21.25 -20.88
C THR A 102 6.08 -21.06 -21.32
N TRP A 103 5.12 -21.49 -20.49
CA TRP A 103 3.69 -21.54 -20.84
C TRP A 103 2.93 -20.22 -20.68
N LEU A 104 3.46 -19.25 -19.90
CA LEU A 104 2.81 -17.96 -19.69
C LEU A 104 3.80 -16.83 -20.00
N TYR A 105 3.83 -16.46 -21.27
CA TYR A 105 4.69 -15.40 -21.77
C TYR A 105 4.20 -13.99 -21.39
N ILE A 106 2.89 -13.86 -21.10
CA ILE A 106 2.22 -12.60 -20.80
C ILE A 106 1.27 -12.86 -19.64
N THR A 107 1.41 -12.08 -18.58
CA THR A 107 0.57 -12.15 -17.38
C THR A 107 -0.11 -10.82 -17.06
N SER A 108 -0.81 -10.76 -15.93
CA SER A 108 -1.37 -9.52 -15.39
C SER A 108 -0.30 -8.44 -15.17
N TRP A 109 0.95 -8.81 -14.86
CA TRP A 109 2.08 -7.87 -14.79
C TRP A 109 2.31 -7.14 -16.11
N ASP A 110 2.48 -7.89 -17.20
CA ASP A 110 2.75 -7.33 -18.51
C ASP A 110 1.60 -6.41 -18.97
N LYS A 111 0.35 -6.85 -18.75
CA LYS A 111 -0.85 -6.09 -19.09
C LYS A 111 -1.00 -4.82 -18.26
N ALA A 112 -0.73 -4.87 -16.96
CA ALA A 112 -0.79 -3.70 -16.08
C ALA A 112 0.30 -2.69 -16.44
N LEU A 113 1.52 -3.16 -16.69
CA LEU A 113 2.61 -2.32 -17.19
C LEU A 113 2.23 -1.64 -18.49
N PHE A 114 1.70 -2.38 -19.47
CA PHE A 114 1.24 -1.79 -20.73
C PHE A 114 0.17 -0.72 -20.50
N TYR A 115 -0.84 -1.02 -19.68
CA TYR A 115 -1.92 -0.08 -19.39
C TYR A 115 -1.41 1.22 -18.76
N PHE A 116 -0.66 1.13 -17.66
CA PHE A 116 -0.28 2.31 -16.90
C PHE A 116 0.94 3.04 -17.45
N CYS A 117 1.82 2.38 -18.22
CA CYS A 117 2.95 3.04 -18.86
C CYS A 117 2.55 3.66 -20.22
N ALA A 118 1.77 2.94 -21.04
CA ALA A 118 1.51 3.34 -22.41
C ALA A 118 0.11 3.93 -22.62
N LEU A 119 -0.95 3.23 -22.19
CA LEU A 119 -2.33 3.57 -22.57
C LEU A 119 -2.96 4.67 -21.71
N ASN A 120 -2.85 4.56 -20.39
CA ASN A 120 -3.46 5.48 -19.43
C ASN A 120 -2.38 6.11 -18.54
N ARG A 121 -1.97 7.31 -18.93
CA ARG A 121 -0.87 8.06 -18.31
C ARG A 121 -1.36 9.09 -17.28
N ASN A 122 -2.64 9.05 -16.90
CA ASN A 122 -3.30 10.10 -16.12
C ASN A 122 -3.03 10.05 -14.61
N TYR A 123 -2.22 9.10 -14.12
CA TYR A 123 -1.94 8.95 -12.68
C TYR A 123 -0.54 9.43 -12.31
N SER A 124 -0.38 10.23 -11.26
CA SER A 124 0.93 10.60 -10.75
C SER A 124 1.67 9.45 -10.09
N PHE A 125 0.92 8.51 -9.50
CA PHE A 125 1.47 7.37 -8.80
C PHE A 125 0.62 6.12 -9.02
N VAL A 126 1.25 4.95 -9.12
CA VAL A 126 0.54 3.67 -9.31
C VAL A 126 1.13 2.59 -8.41
N TRP A 127 0.28 1.94 -7.63
CA TRP A 127 0.61 0.72 -6.89
C TRP A 127 0.24 -0.52 -7.70
N PHE A 128 1.16 -1.49 -7.78
CA PHE A 128 0.87 -2.84 -8.25
C PHE A 128 0.99 -3.83 -7.09
N LEU A 129 -0.08 -4.60 -6.88
CA LEU A 129 -0.16 -5.61 -5.82
C LEU A 129 -0.56 -6.96 -6.44
N GLU A 130 0.21 -8.00 -6.20
CA GLU A 130 -0.22 -9.37 -6.51
C GLU A 130 -1.41 -9.78 -5.65
N GLU A 131 -2.25 -10.66 -6.19
CA GLU A 131 -3.48 -11.10 -5.52
C GLU A 131 -3.23 -11.76 -4.16
N ASP A 132 -2.10 -12.43 -3.95
CA ASP A 132 -1.74 -13.05 -2.67
C ASP A 132 -0.96 -12.11 -1.71
N VAL A 133 -0.93 -10.80 -2.01
CA VAL A 133 -0.58 -9.76 -1.02
C VAL A 133 -1.80 -9.45 -0.16
N PHE A 134 -1.72 -9.83 1.11
CA PHE A 134 -2.74 -9.54 2.08
C PHE A 134 -2.54 -8.16 2.73
N ILE A 135 -3.53 -7.29 2.51
CA ILE A 135 -3.68 -6.02 3.23
C ILE A 135 -4.65 -6.24 4.40
N PRO A 136 -4.24 -6.01 5.66
CA PRO A 136 -5.08 -6.30 6.83
C PRO A 136 -6.34 -5.45 6.93
N ASN A 137 -6.29 -4.19 6.50
CA ASN A 137 -7.40 -3.25 6.53
C ASN A 137 -7.12 -2.06 5.59
N VAL A 138 -8.15 -1.27 5.27
CA VAL A 138 -8.02 -0.09 4.39
C VAL A 138 -7.05 0.97 4.91
N GLN A 139 -6.96 1.13 6.24
CA GLN A 139 -6.08 2.11 6.87
C GLN A 139 -4.59 1.77 6.65
N ALA A 140 -4.23 0.49 6.65
CA ALA A 140 -2.86 0.05 6.36
C ALA A 140 -2.41 0.54 4.98
N PHE A 141 -3.27 0.37 3.95
CA PHE A 141 -2.97 0.89 2.62
C PHE A 141 -2.94 2.43 2.59
N ARG A 142 -3.96 3.10 3.16
CA ARG A 142 -4.04 4.57 3.17
C ARG A 142 -2.78 5.18 3.78
N SER A 143 -2.36 4.69 4.95
CA SER A 143 -1.19 5.22 5.67
C SER A 143 0.08 5.06 4.83
N LEU A 144 0.29 3.88 4.24
CA LEU A 144 1.42 3.63 3.35
C LEU A 144 1.39 4.58 2.15
N HIS A 145 0.24 4.75 1.50
CA HIS A 145 0.12 5.62 0.34
C HIS A 145 0.41 7.08 0.66
N GLU A 146 -0.22 7.63 1.70
CA GLU A 146 -0.06 9.04 2.11
C GLU A 146 1.39 9.38 2.50
N LEU A 147 2.11 8.45 3.14
CA LEU A 147 3.49 8.66 3.58
C LEU A 147 4.49 8.70 2.42
N TYR A 148 4.33 7.82 1.42
CA TYR A 148 5.42 7.50 0.50
C TYR A 148 5.14 7.85 -0.97
N ALA A 149 3.88 7.90 -1.41
CA ALA A 149 3.57 8.05 -2.83
C ALA A 149 4.00 9.40 -3.43
N ASN A 150 3.97 10.46 -2.62
CA ASN A 150 4.34 11.80 -3.07
C ASN A 150 5.83 12.12 -2.90
N THR A 151 6.61 11.23 -2.29
CA THR A 151 8.02 11.48 -1.91
C THR A 151 9.01 10.56 -2.62
N SER A 152 8.52 9.57 -3.37
CA SER A 152 9.34 8.48 -3.91
C SER A 152 9.02 8.19 -5.37
N ASP A 153 10.02 7.75 -6.14
CA ASP A 153 9.79 7.24 -7.50
C ASP A 153 9.48 5.75 -7.52
N LEU A 154 10.12 5.01 -6.62
CA LEU A 154 9.98 3.57 -6.49
C LEU A 154 9.79 3.23 -5.01
N ILE A 155 8.71 2.53 -4.71
CA ILE A 155 8.47 1.93 -3.39
C ILE A 155 8.52 0.42 -3.54
N VAL A 156 9.34 -0.23 -2.74
CA VAL A 156 9.63 -1.67 -2.83
C VAL A 156 9.82 -2.25 -1.43
N PRO A 157 9.59 -3.55 -1.20
CA PRO A 157 9.81 -4.16 0.10
C PRO A 157 11.28 -4.23 0.50
N ARG A 158 12.20 -4.35 -0.46
CA ARG A 158 13.65 -4.45 -0.24
C ARG A 158 14.43 -3.71 -1.34
N HIS A 159 15.71 -3.52 -1.13
CA HIS A 159 16.61 -2.97 -2.15
C HIS A 159 18.01 -3.55 -1.98
N GLU A 160 18.25 -4.67 -2.67
CA GLU A 160 19.52 -5.39 -2.60
C GLU A 160 20.39 -5.01 -3.80
N LEU A 161 21.59 -4.49 -3.54
CA LEU A 161 22.54 -4.05 -4.57
C LEU A 161 23.54 -5.15 -4.93
N ASN A 162 23.78 -5.29 -6.22
CA ASN A 162 24.87 -6.05 -6.81
C ASN A 162 25.81 -5.06 -7.52
N LEU A 163 26.83 -4.60 -6.79
CA LEU A 163 27.71 -3.51 -7.21
C LEU A 163 28.70 -3.92 -8.31
N ASP A 164 29.18 -5.16 -8.26
CA ASP A 164 30.20 -5.68 -9.18
C ASP A 164 29.60 -6.32 -10.44
N GLY A 165 28.28 -6.55 -10.45
CA GLY A 165 27.60 -7.21 -11.56
C GLY A 165 27.92 -8.70 -11.65
N SER A 166 28.25 -9.33 -10.53
CA SER A 166 28.47 -10.78 -10.49
C SER A 166 27.18 -11.52 -10.83
N ASP A 167 27.21 -12.37 -11.86
CA ASP A 167 26.03 -13.07 -12.39
C ASP A 167 25.82 -14.47 -11.80
N GLY A 168 26.77 -14.96 -10.99
CA GLY A 168 26.78 -16.32 -10.46
C GLY A 168 25.84 -16.60 -9.28
N LEU A 169 25.23 -15.56 -8.70
CA LEU A 169 24.25 -15.67 -7.61
C LEU A 169 22.87 -15.24 -8.08
N TRP A 170 21.83 -15.83 -7.50
CA TRP A 170 20.44 -15.47 -7.79
C TRP A 170 20.16 -15.50 -9.32
N ARG A 171 19.29 -14.63 -9.83
CA ARG A 171 18.90 -14.56 -11.25
C ARG A 171 19.67 -13.51 -12.05
N TRP A 172 20.85 -13.08 -11.57
CA TRP A 172 21.59 -11.96 -12.16
C TRP A 172 22.05 -12.18 -13.60
N VAL A 173 22.27 -13.44 -14.01
CA VAL A 173 22.53 -13.80 -15.41
C VAL A 173 21.50 -13.21 -16.39
N MET A 174 20.26 -12.99 -15.95
CA MET A 174 19.20 -12.42 -16.76
C MET A 174 19.27 -10.89 -16.91
N ALA A 175 20.00 -10.20 -16.02
CA ALA A 175 20.25 -8.76 -16.10
C ALA A 175 21.42 -8.46 -17.05
N SER A 176 22.34 -9.41 -17.21
CA SER A 176 23.48 -9.30 -18.12
C SER A 176 23.02 -9.02 -19.56
N GLY A 177 23.67 -8.05 -20.21
CA GLY A 177 23.32 -7.58 -21.56
C GLY A 177 22.08 -6.67 -21.64
N LYS A 178 21.27 -6.59 -20.59
CA LYS A 178 20.13 -5.66 -20.49
C LYS A 178 20.48 -4.39 -19.72
N PHE A 179 21.29 -4.54 -18.68
CA PHE A 179 21.69 -3.46 -17.79
C PHE A 179 23.21 -3.44 -17.59
N ILE A 180 23.79 -2.26 -17.40
CA ILE A 180 25.15 -2.11 -16.86
C ILE A 180 25.13 -2.19 -15.33
N PRO A 181 26.14 -2.77 -14.66
CA PRO A 181 26.25 -2.66 -13.20
C PRO A 181 26.33 -1.19 -12.73
N PRO A 182 25.87 -0.86 -11.51
CA PRO A 182 25.32 -1.79 -10.51
C PRO A 182 23.92 -2.30 -10.89
N TRP A 183 23.64 -3.55 -10.53
CA TRP A 183 22.28 -4.11 -10.58
C TRP A 183 21.63 -4.05 -9.21
N ALA A 184 20.31 -4.08 -9.18
CA ALA A 184 19.56 -4.07 -7.94
C ALA A 184 18.27 -4.88 -8.05
N CYS A 185 17.82 -5.47 -6.94
CA CYS A 185 16.60 -6.26 -6.92
C CYS A 185 15.78 -6.05 -5.65
N SER A 186 14.54 -6.51 -5.74
CA SER A 186 13.58 -6.63 -4.66
C SER A 186 12.57 -7.71 -5.03
N MET A 187 11.90 -8.31 -4.05
CA MET A 187 10.61 -8.91 -4.36
C MET A 187 9.66 -7.83 -4.87
N ALA A 188 8.83 -8.19 -5.85
CA ALA A 188 8.00 -7.23 -6.56
C ALA A 188 6.49 -7.42 -6.32
N ASN A 189 6.10 -8.26 -5.36
CA ASN A 189 4.68 -8.58 -5.11
C ASN A 189 3.85 -7.35 -4.71
N ALA A 190 4.46 -6.35 -4.06
CA ALA A 190 3.84 -5.08 -3.72
C ALA A 190 4.80 -3.93 -4.01
N VAL A 191 4.51 -3.12 -5.03
CA VAL A 191 5.40 -2.05 -5.50
C VAL A 191 4.63 -0.79 -5.89
N GLY A 192 5.24 0.37 -5.67
CA GLY A 192 4.69 1.67 -6.05
C GLY A 192 5.61 2.39 -7.02
N PHE A 193 5.04 3.05 -8.02
CA PHE A 193 5.76 3.77 -9.07
C PHE A 193 5.24 5.19 -9.24
N SER A 194 6.15 6.17 -9.26
CA SER A 194 5.82 7.51 -9.76
C SER A 194 5.58 7.49 -11.27
N ARG A 195 4.92 8.52 -11.79
CA ARG A 195 4.75 8.75 -13.22
C ARG A 195 6.10 8.80 -13.94
N ARG A 196 7.10 9.41 -13.31
CA ARG A 196 8.46 9.48 -13.85
C ARG A 196 9.04 8.09 -14.06
N MET A 197 8.89 7.21 -13.06
CA MET A 197 9.33 5.82 -13.15
C MET A 197 8.58 5.05 -14.26
N LEU A 198 7.26 5.18 -14.36
CA LEU A 198 6.46 4.51 -15.40
C LEU A 198 6.83 4.95 -16.82
N ILE A 199 7.12 6.24 -17.04
CA ILE A 199 7.61 6.75 -18.33
C ILE A 199 8.99 6.15 -18.64
N ALA A 200 9.90 6.07 -17.66
CA ALA A 200 11.21 5.47 -17.86
C ALA A 200 11.10 4.00 -18.27
N MET A 201 10.19 3.28 -17.63
CA MET A 201 9.91 1.89 -17.93
C MET A 201 9.34 1.72 -19.35
N ASP A 202 8.40 2.57 -19.78
CA ASP A 202 7.90 2.56 -21.18
C ASP A 202 9.05 2.68 -22.17
N HIS A 203 9.85 3.74 -22.05
CA HIS A 203 10.98 3.95 -22.96
C HIS A 203 12.00 2.81 -22.94
N PHE A 204 12.28 2.24 -21.76
CA PHE A 204 13.21 1.13 -21.65
C PHE A 204 12.65 -0.14 -22.32
N VAL A 205 11.37 -0.44 -22.11
CA VAL A 205 10.67 -1.58 -22.75
C VAL A 205 10.66 -1.41 -24.27
N GLN A 206 10.35 -0.21 -24.77
CA GLN A 206 10.36 0.05 -26.22
C GLN A 206 11.76 -0.06 -26.83
N TRP A 207 12.80 0.33 -26.08
CA TRP A 207 14.17 0.16 -26.53
C TRP A 207 14.62 -1.30 -26.54
N LEU A 208 14.31 -2.05 -25.48
CA LEU A 208 14.75 -3.44 -25.33
C LEU A 208 13.93 -4.41 -26.20
N GLY A 209 12.66 -4.09 -26.47
CA GLY A 209 11.72 -4.96 -27.16
C GLY A 209 11.04 -6.01 -26.27
N GLU A 210 11.21 -5.91 -24.95
CA GLU A 210 10.55 -6.77 -23.96
C GLU A 210 10.61 -6.14 -22.56
N VAL A 211 9.83 -6.69 -21.61
CA VAL A 211 9.93 -6.35 -20.19
C VAL A 211 11.02 -7.22 -19.56
N PRO A 212 12.06 -6.65 -18.93
CA PRO A 212 13.00 -7.43 -18.13
C PRO A 212 12.29 -8.08 -16.93
N PHE A 213 12.93 -9.08 -16.33
CA PHE A 213 12.34 -9.74 -15.16
C PHE A 213 12.13 -8.74 -14.02
N HIS A 214 10.88 -8.59 -13.62
CA HIS A 214 10.37 -7.49 -12.81
C HIS A 214 11.11 -7.30 -11.47
N GLU A 215 11.54 -8.38 -10.81
CA GLU A 215 12.23 -8.32 -9.51
C GLU A 215 13.61 -7.64 -9.56
N PHE A 216 14.29 -7.56 -10.73
CA PHE A 216 15.47 -6.70 -10.86
C PHE A 216 15.22 -5.47 -11.73
N PHE A 217 14.22 -5.53 -12.62
CA PHE A 217 13.97 -4.47 -13.59
C PHE A 217 13.80 -3.11 -12.90
N PHE A 218 12.87 -3.04 -11.95
CA PHE A 218 12.45 -1.76 -11.38
C PHE A 218 13.57 -1.13 -10.56
N ASN A 219 14.17 -1.90 -9.64
CA ASN A 219 15.27 -1.40 -8.80
C ASN A 219 16.50 -1.03 -9.63
N THR A 220 16.90 -1.86 -10.60
CA THR A 220 18.09 -1.58 -11.42
C THR A 220 17.89 -0.32 -12.26
N LEU A 221 16.73 -0.17 -12.90
CA LEU A 221 16.42 1.02 -13.70
C LEU A 221 16.40 2.28 -12.81
N ALA A 222 15.79 2.21 -11.63
CA ALA A 222 15.74 3.32 -10.69
C ALA A 222 17.14 3.75 -10.22
N VAL A 223 18.04 2.80 -9.92
CA VAL A 223 19.43 3.09 -9.56
C VAL A 223 20.17 3.78 -10.71
N GLN A 224 20.07 3.26 -11.93
CA GLN A 224 20.77 3.83 -13.09
C GLN A 224 20.29 5.23 -13.48
N LEU A 225 19.04 5.56 -13.17
CA LEU A 225 18.45 6.88 -13.42
C LEU A 225 18.47 7.79 -12.19
N ASN A 226 19.10 7.35 -11.09
CA ASN A 226 19.19 8.08 -9.83
C ASN A 226 17.81 8.54 -9.31
N PHE A 227 16.83 7.64 -9.36
CA PHE A 227 15.49 7.84 -8.82
C PHE A 227 15.45 7.60 -7.31
N THR A 228 14.48 8.22 -6.64
CA THR A 228 14.28 8.04 -5.20
C THR A 228 13.63 6.68 -4.94
N ILE A 229 14.34 5.81 -4.23
CA ILE A 229 13.88 4.47 -3.84
C ILE A 229 13.61 4.47 -2.33
N VAL A 230 12.45 3.98 -1.92
CA VAL A 230 12.10 3.80 -0.51
C VAL A 230 11.71 2.36 -0.23
N THR A 231 12.15 1.86 0.93
CA THR A 231 11.80 0.53 1.47
C THR A 231 11.03 0.67 2.79
N PRO A 232 9.69 0.84 2.74
CA PRO A 232 8.87 1.04 3.93
C PRO A 232 8.91 -0.17 4.86
N THR A 233 8.87 0.09 6.18
CA THR A 233 8.76 -0.98 7.18
C THR A 233 7.45 -1.75 7.06
N GLU A 234 6.41 -1.11 6.54
CA GLU A 234 5.10 -1.71 6.28
C GLU A 234 5.13 -2.80 5.20
N LEU A 235 6.19 -2.83 4.38
CA LEU A 235 6.42 -3.85 3.35
C LEU A 235 7.48 -4.89 3.77
N SER A 236 8.04 -4.81 4.99
CA SER A 236 9.13 -5.70 5.41
C SER A 236 8.72 -7.17 5.54
N THR A 237 7.42 -7.43 5.63
CA THR A 237 6.77 -8.75 5.77
C THR A 237 6.39 -9.37 4.42
N ILE A 238 6.76 -8.74 3.31
CA ILE A 238 6.72 -9.33 1.98
C ILE A 238 7.93 -10.26 1.86
N GLU A 239 7.71 -11.57 1.99
CA GLU A 239 8.77 -12.58 2.04
C GLU A 239 8.49 -13.77 1.11
N TYR A 240 9.53 -14.38 0.55
CA TYR A 240 9.35 -15.50 -0.38
C TYR A 240 8.89 -16.76 0.37
N ALA A 241 7.72 -17.29 0.00
CA ALA A 241 7.21 -18.57 0.49
C ALA A 241 7.10 -18.71 2.02
N LYS A 242 7.04 -17.58 2.75
CA LYS A 242 6.84 -17.61 4.20
C LYS A 242 5.41 -17.97 4.57
N VAL A 243 5.25 -18.74 5.63
CA VAL A 243 3.95 -19.06 6.22
C VAL A 243 3.68 -18.06 7.34
N PHE A 244 2.53 -17.41 7.28
CA PHE A 244 2.06 -16.48 8.31
C PHE A 244 0.85 -17.02 9.06
N TYR A 245 0.74 -16.61 10.32
CA TYR A 245 -0.38 -16.87 11.20
C TYR A 245 -1.09 -15.57 11.56
N TYR A 246 -2.31 -15.69 12.07
CA TYR A 246 -3.12 -14.54 12.50
C TYR A 246 -2.35 -13.67 13.51
N GLU A 247 -1.64 -14.31 14.43
CA GLU A 247 -0.88 -13.64 15.48
C GLU A 247 0.26 -12.78 14.94
N ASP A 248 0.83 -13.13 13.78
CA ASP A 248 1.85 -12.30 13.12
C ASP A 248 1.21 -11.01 12.61
N VAL A 249 0.09 -11.15 11.88
CA VAL A 249 -0.70 -10.04 11.36
C VAL A 249 -1.19 -9.11 12.46
N ARG A 250 -1.69 -9.69 13.56
CA ARG A 250 -2.21 -8.96 14.72
C ARG A 250 -1.16 -8.07 15.37
N LYS A 251 0.10 -8.50 15.39
CA LYS A 251 1.21 -7.72 15.98
C LYS A 251 1.65 -6.55 15.10
N GLN A 252 1.44 -6.63 13.78
CA GLN A 252 1.80 -5.57 12.84
C GLN A 252 0.62 -5.31 11.87
N PRO A 253 -0.49 -4.73 12.37
CA PRO A 253 -1.73 -4.60 11.61
C PRO A 253 -1.65 -3.57 10.45
N ASN A 254 -0.57 -2.80 10.40
CA ASN A 254 -0.31 -1.82 9.33
C ASN A 254 0.59 -2.39 8.22
N ASN A 255 1.13 -3.59 8.39
CA ASN A 255 1.98 -4.23 7.40
C ASN A 255 1.17 -4.94 6.31
N MET A 256 1.74 -5.02 5.11
CA MET A 256 1.27 -5.92 4.05
C MET A 256 2.00 -7.26 4.09
N TRP A 257 1.29 -8.34 3.81
CA TRP A 257 1.80 -9.69 4.04
C TRP A 257 1.78 -10.50 2.74
N HIS A 258 2.90 -11.15 2.42
CA HIS A 258 2.96 -12.03 1.27
C HIS A 258 3.89 -13.21 1.54
N PRO A 259 3.50 -14.44 1.16
CA PRO A 259 2.24 -14.79 0.48
C PRO A 259 1.11 -15.19 1.46
N ILE A 260 -0.14 -14.79 1.16
CA ILE A 260 -1.35 -15.34 1.79
C ILE A 260 -2.31 -15.86 0.71
N LYS A 261 -2.22 -17.16 0.43
CA LYS A 261 -2.98 -17.80 -0.66
C LYS A 261 -4.35 -18.34 -0.26
N ASP A 262 -4.63 -18.37 1.05
CA ASP A 262 -5.94 -18.77 1.59
C ASP A 262 -6.80 -17.52 1.79
N PHE A 263 -7.51 -17.13 0.73
CA PHE A 263 -8.34 -15.91 0.72
C PHE A 263 -9.47 -15.92 1.76
N PRO A 264 -10.23 -17.03 1.94
CA PRO A 264 -11.21 -17.13 3.02
C PRO A 264 -10.59 -16.88 4.40
N LYS A 265 -9.41 -17.44 4.68
CA LYS A 265 -8.68 -17.20 5.93
C LYS A 265 -8.30 -15.73 6.08
N GLY A 266 -7.82 -15.08 5.01
CA GLY A 266 -7.54 -13.64 5.00
C GLY A 266 -8.77 -12.81 5.38
N LYS A 267 -9.94 -13.12 4.80
CA LYS A 267 -11.20 -12.45 5.15
C LYS A 267 -11.56 -12.60 6.63
N LEU A 268 -11.36 -13.79 7.21
CA LEU A 268 -11.58 -14.01 8.65
C LEU A 268 -10.64 -13.16 9.50
N TRP A 269 -9.37 -13.06 9.12
CA TRP A 269 -8.39 -12.24 9.84
C TRP A 269 -8.76 -10.75 9.86
N ARG A 270 -9.20 -10.17 8.73
CA ARG A 270 -9.67 -8.78 8.70
C ARG A 270 -10.82 -8.54 9.69
N LYS A 271 -11.80 -9.46 9.71
CA LYS A 271 -12.93 -9.39 10.65
C LYS A 271 -12.48 -9.45 12.11
N SER A 272 -11.55 -10.35 12.43
CA SER A 272 -11.03 -10.47 13.79
C SER A 272 -10.30 -9.20 14.23
N LEU A 273 -9.46 -8.60 13.37
CA LEU A 273 -8.77 -7.34 13.67
C LEU A 273 -9.74 -6.19 13.95
N ILE A 274 -10.82 -6.09 13.16
CA ILE A 274 -11.88 -5.08 13.36
C ILE A 274 -12.56 -5.30 14.72
N ASN A 275 -12.95 -6.54 15.03
CA ASN A 275 -13.61 -6.86 16.29
C ASN A 275 -12.71 -6.59 17.50
N GLU A 276 -11.43 -6.93 17.42
CA GLU A 276 -10.45 -6.64 18.47
C GLU A 276 -10.30 -5.13 18.68
N THR A 277 -10.20 -4.36 17.60
CA THR A 277 -10.12 -2.90 17.64
C THR A 277 -11.37 -2.30 18.31
N LEU A 278 -12.56 -2.79 17.98
CA LEU A 278 -13.81 -2.36 18.60
C LEU A 278 -13.87 -2.74 20.08
N ASN A 279 -13.48 -3.96 20.44
CA ASN A 279 -13.50 -4.45 21.81
C ASN A 279 -12.49 -3.69 22.69
N HIS A 280 -11.26 -3.48 22.22
CA HIS A 280 -10.26 -2.69 22.93
C HIS A 280 -10.73 -1.24 23.10
N ASN A 281 -11.29 -0.61 22.07
CA ASN A 281 -11.83 0.75 22.19
C ASN A 281 -13.00 0.86 23.19
N HIS A 282 -13.69 -0.24 23.50
CA HIS A 282 -14.73 -0.24 24.52
C HIS A 282 -14.22 -0.46 25.94
N THR A 283 -13.16 -1.26 26.11
CA THR A 283 -12.64 -1.64 27.45
C THR A 283 -11.49 -0.75 27.95
N PHE A 284 -10.71 -0.14 27.05
CA PHE A 284 -9.42 0.50 27.39
C PHE A 284 -9.53 1.96 27.88
N THR A 285 -10.71 2.56 28.05
CA THR A 285 -10.81 4.03 28.17
C THR A 285 -11.56 4.55 29.38
N LEU A 286 -12.49 3.78 29.96
CA LEU A 286 -13.27 4.26 31.10
C LEU A 286 -12.67 3.73 32.40
N THR A 287 -12.55 2.41 32.53
CA THR A 287 -12.10 1.80 33.77
C THR A 287 -10.66 2.17 34.12
N GLU A 288 -9.74 2.30 33.17
CA GLU A 288 -8.35 2.70 33.46
C GLU A 288 -8.21 4.17 33.83
N VAL A 289 -8.96 5.07 33.18
CA VAL A 289 -8.92 6.50 33.53
C VAL A 289 -9.66 6.75 34.84
N GLU A 290 -10.78 6.06 35.08
CA GLU A 290 -11.49 6.03 36.37
C GLU A 290 -10.58 5.49 37.48
N MET A 291 -9.86 4.38 37.24
CA MET A 291 -8.87 3.84 38.18
C MET A 291 -7.70 4.79 38.41
N LEU A 292 -7.15 5.45 37.38
CA LEU A 292 -6.08 6.44 37.53
C LEU A 292 -6.52 7.68 38.31
N CYS A 293 -7.76 8.13 38.10
CA CYS A 293 -8.37 9.19 38.90
C CYS A 293 -8.70 8.76 40.34
N HIS A 294 -8.90 7.45 40.58
CA HIS A 294 -9.16 6.88 41.91
C HIS A 294 -7.91 6.54 42.72
N GLU A 295 -6.86 6.02 42.07
CA GLU A 295 -5.70 5.42 42.73
C GLU A 295 -4.47 6.32 42.76
N SER A 296 -4.34 7.27 41.81
CA SER A 296 -3.12 8.07 41.72
C SER A 296 -3.20 9.33 42.60
N GLN A 297 -2.27 9.45 43.56
CA GLN A 297 -1.94 10.73 44.21
C GLN A 297 -1.00 11.59 43.35
N ASN A 298 -0.54 11.09 42.20
CA ASN A 298 0.48 11.73 41.37
C ASN A 298 -0.11 12.22 40.05
N MET A 299 -0.47 13.50 40.05
CA MET A 299 -1.00 14.26 38.92
C MET A 299 -0.22 14.08 37.61
N ARG A 300 1.11 13.92 37.70
CA ARG A 300 1.98 13.78 36.52
C ARG A 300 1.71 12.49 35.73
N ASN A 301 1.31 11.43 36.42
CA ASN A 301 0.98 10.16 35.78
C ASN A 301 -0.36 10.25 35.03
N ILE A 302 -1.34 10.99 35.57
CA ILE A 302 -2.63 11.18 34.90
C ILE A 302 -2.44 12.03 33.64
N GLU A 303 -1.68 13.12 33.72
CA GLU A 303 -1.39 13.97 32.56
C GLU A 303 -0.72 13.19 31.43
N GLN A 304 0.34 12.44 31.74
CA GLN A 304 1.06 11.65 30.74
C GLN A 304 0.17 10.56 30.12
N HIS A 305 -0.72 9.96 30.90
CA HIS A 305 -1.66 8.98 30.38
C HIS A 305 -2.72 9.61 29.47
N LEU A 306 -3.23 10.79 29.84
CA LEU A 306 -4.18 11.56 29.03
C LEU A 306 -3.54 12.07 27.73
N GLU A 307 -2.27 12.48 27.75
CA GLU A 307 -1.50 12.81 26.54
C GLU A 307 -1.35 11.59 25.63
N ASP A 308 -0.99 10.43 26.17
CA ASP A 308 -0.91 9.17 25.42
C ASP A 308 -2.24 8.78 24.78
N LEU A 309 -3.34 8.98 25.53
CA LEU A 309 -4.70 8.72 25.07
C LEU A 309 -5.09 9.70 23.95
N PHE A 310 -4.68 10.96 24.06
CA PHE A 310 -4.88 11.96 23.03
C PHE A 310 -4.08 11.64 21.77
N ILE A 311 -2.79 11.29 21.89
CA ILE A 311 -1.97 10.90 20.74
C ILE A 311 -2.59 9.70 20.02
N ARG A 312 -3.04 8.69 20.78
CA ARG A 312 -3.74 7.53 20.21
C ARG A 312 -5.06 7.92 19.55
N PHE A 313 -5.83 8.83 20.15
CA PHE A 313 -7.03 9.37 19.54
C PHE A 313 -6.71 10.10 18.23
N GLU A 314 -5.71 10.98 18.22
CA GLU A 314 -5.29 11.77 17.06
C GLU A 314 -4.87 10.88 15.89
N ILE A 315 -4.14 9.79 16.17
CA ILE A 315 -3.75 8.78 15.17
C ILE A 315 -4.99 8.08 14.58
N ASN A 316 -6.02 7.85 15.40
CA ASN A 316 -7.18 7.04 15.02
C ASN A 316 -8.42 7.85 14.61
N LYS A 317 -8.46 9.16 14.80
CA LYS A 317 -9.68 9.99 14.68
C LYS A 317 -10.29 9.97 13.28
N SER A 318 -9.46 9.77 12.26
CA SER A 318 -9.92 9.58 10.87
C SER A 318 -10.76 8.31 10.69
N ASN A 319 -10.62 7.33 11.58
CA ASN A 319 -11.23 6.00 11.45
C ASN A 319 -12.44 5.79 12.38
N LEU A 320 -12.70 6.74 13.27
CA LEU A 320 -13.85 6.68 14.17
C LEU A 320 -15.11 7.06 13.39
N SER A 321 -16.09 6.15 13.35
CA SER A 321 -17.43 6.44 12.85
C SER A 321 -18.09 7.55 13.66
N SER A 322 -19.09 8.24 13.08
CA SER A 322 -19.81 9.33 13.76
C SER A 322 -20.41 8.87 15.11
N ASN A 323 -20.88 7.62 15.20
CA ASN A 323 -21.38 7.04 16.46
C ASN A 323 -20.26 6.86 17.50
N VAL A 324 -19.09 6.37 17.07
CA VAL A 324 -17.94 6.20 17.96
C VAL A 324 -17.44 7.57 18.45
N ARG A 325 -17.36 8.58 17.57
CA ARG A 325 -17.00 9.95 17.96
C ARG A 325 -17.98 10.54 18.98
N ARG A 326 -19.29 10.37 18.78
CA ARG A 326 -20.31 10.80 19.76
C ARG A 326 -20.13 10.10 21.10
N LEU A 327 -19.85 8.80 21.09
CA LEU A 327 -19.58 8.04 22.31
C LEU A 327 -18.33 8.55 23.05
N TRP A 328 -17.23 8.78 22.34
CA TRP A 328 -16.00 9.34 22.93
C TRP A 328 -16.22 10.74 23.48
N ARG A 329 -16.95 11.59 22.75
CA ARG A 329 -17.32 12.93 23.21
C ARG A 329 -18.11 12.87 24.50
N GLN A 330 -19.14 12.02 24.56
CA GLN A 330 -19.96 11.85 25.77
C GLN A 330 -19.08 11.38 26.93
N ARG A 331 -18.23 10.36 26.70
CA ARG A 331 -17.34 9.81 27.73
C ARG A 331 -16.35 10.83 28.28
N PHE A 332 -15.69 11.61 27.44
CA PHE A 332 -14.77 12.66 27.92
C PHE A 332 -15.52 13.78 28.66
N SER A 333 -16.77 14.07 28.26
CA SER A 333 -17.62 15.03 28.97
C SER A 333 -18.00 14.52 30.36
N ASP A 334 -18.46 13.26 30.46
CA ASP A 334 -18.81 12.62 31.73
C ASP A 334 -17.61 12.57 32.67
N LEU A 335 -16.43 12.21 32.14
CA LEU A 335 -15.18 12.16 32.88
C LEU A 335 -14.74 13.56 33.36
N ALA A 336 -14.90 14.60 32.53
CA ALA A 336 -14.59 15.97 32.94
C ALA A 336 -15.50 16.42 34.10
N GLU A 337 -16.79 16.12 34.03
CA GLU A 337 -17.77 16.42 35.08
C GLU A 337 -17.43 15.67 36.38
N GLU A 338 -17.06 14.40 36.28
CA GLU A 338 -16.65 13.59 37.44
C GLU A 338 -15.35 14.09 38.07
N CYS A 339 -14.34 14.41 37.26
CA CYS A 339 -13.10 15.04 37.73
C CYS A 339 -13.39 16.35 38.48
N GLN A 340 -14.33 17.15 37.97
CA GLN A 340 -14.74 18.40 38.60
C GLN A 340 -15.46 18.16 39.95
N LYS A 341 -16.37 17.18 40.03
CA LYS A 341 -17.05 16.80 41.29
C LYS A 341 -16.08 16.34 42.38
N ARG A 342 -14.96 15.76 41.97
CA ARG A 342 -13.91 15.23 42.86
C ARG A 342 -12.80 16.23 43.20
N ASN A 343 -12.92 17.49 42.75
CA ASN A 343 -11.89 18.52 42.90
C ASN A 343 -10.50 18.11 42.35
N VAL A 344 -10.47 17.37 41.23
CA VAL A 344 -9.23 17.14 40.47
C VAL A 344 -8.70 18.48 39.90
N SER A 345 -7.41 18.58 39.58
CA SER A 345 -6.82 19.83 39.03
C SER A 345 -7.64 20.38 37.86
N GLN A 346 -7.80 21.70 37.84
CA GLN A 346 -8.41 22.44 36.75
C GLN A 346 -7.69 22.23 35.41
N GLU A 347 -6.40 21.88 35.43
CA GLU A 347 -5.63 21.59 34.22
C GLU A 347 -6.12 20.30 33.53
N ILE A 348 -6.36 19.23 34.29
CA ILE A 348 -6.92 17.98 33.78
C ILE A 348 -8.33 18.19 33.24
N VAL A 349 -9.18 18.87 34.00
CA VAL A 349 -10.55 19.19 33.57
C VAL A 349 -10.52 20.01 32.29
N SER A 350 -9.64 21.02 32.21
CA SER A 350 -9.45 21.83 31.00
C SER A 350 -8.96 20.98 29.81
N PHE A 351 -8.04 20.04 30.05
CA PHE A 351 -7.56 19.13 29.01
C PHE A 351 -8.67 18.23 28.47
N LEU A 352 -9.47 17.62 29.34
CA LEU A 352 -10.61 16.79 28.96
C LEU A 352 -11.66 17.60 28.18
N ILE A 353 -11.95 18.83 28.59
CA ILE A 353 -12.84 19.73 27.85
C ILE A 353 -12.27 20.05 26.46
N LYS A 354 -10.96 20.31 26.35
CA LYS A 354 -10.31 20.53 25.05
C LYS A 354 -10.43 19.30 24.14
N LEU A 355 -10.37 18.08 24.69
CA LEU A 355 -10.59 16.85 23.93
C LEU A 355 -12.03 16.74 23.42
N VAL A 356 -13.02 17.01 24.28
CA VAL A 356 -14.45 17.05 23.91
C VAL A 356 -14.67 18.02 22.75
N ASP A 357 -14.11 19.22 22.85
CA ASP A 357 -14.21 20.25 21.82
C ASP A 357 -13.48 19.85 20.53
N HIS A 358 -12.31 19.22 20.65
CA HIS A 358 -11.55 18.75 19.49
C HIS A 358 -12.32 17.69 18.72
N ILE A 359 -12.93 16.73 19.43
CA ILE A 359 -13.79 15.69 18.84
C ILE A 359 -15.02 16.31 18.17
N TYR A 360 -15.64 17.30 18.81
CA TYR A 360 -16.82 17.99 18.27
C TYR A 360 -16.53 18.73 16.97
N LYS A 361 -15.32 19.31 16.85
CA LYS A 361 -14.88 20.05 15.66
C LYS A 361 -14.48 19.14 14.50
N LEU A 362 -14.43 17.81 14.70
CA LEU A 362 -14.17 16.91 13.59
C LEU A 362 -15.37 16.93 12.64
N PRO A 363 -15.16 17.11 11.33
CA PRO A 363 -16.25 17.15 10.36
C PRO A 363 -17.07 15.86 10.45
N GLU A 364 -18.40 15.98 10.57
CA GLU A 364 -19.30 14.84 10.44
C GLU A 364 -19.06 14.23 9.06
N ARG A 365 -18.56 13.00 9.04
CA ARG A 365 -18.50 12.22 7.81
C ARG A 365 -19.92 11.72 7.55
N MET A 366 -20.52 12.18 6.46
CA MET A 366 -21.79 11.67 5.94
C MET A 366 -21.63 10.24 5.46
#